data_AF-A0A969KQH7-F1
#
_entry.id   AF-A0A969KQH7-F1
#
_cell.length_a   1.000
_cell.length_b   1.000
_cell.length_c   1.000
_cell.angle_alpha   90.00
_cell.angle_beta   90.00
_cell.angle_gamma   90.00
#
_symmetry.space_group_name_H-M   'P 1'
#
loop_
_entity.id
_entity.type
_entity.pdbx_description
1 polymer ?
#
loop_
_entity_poly.entity_id
_entity_poly.type
_entity_poly.pdbx_seq_one_letter_code
_entity_poly.pdbx_strand_id
1 'polypeptide(L)' 'MRNAVIVSAVRTAVGKAPRGSLKTVRPDDMAAVVIKEAIERAGIEPG' A
#
# COMPACT_ATOMS: atom_id res chain seq x y z
N MET A 1 10.92 23.23 -16.17
CA MET A 1 11.58 22.23 -15.32
C MET A 1 10.50 21.25 -14.85
N ARG A 2 10.61 19.94 -15.14
CA ARG A 2 9.67 18.91 -14.65
C ARG A 2 10.43 18.04 -13.67
N ASN A 3 10.11 18.17 -12.39
CA ASN A 3 10.73 17.38 -11.33
C ASN A 3 9.81 16.20 -11.01
N ALA A 4 10.37 15.00 -10.94
CA ALA A 4 9.66 13.85 -10.37
C ALA A 4 9.61 14.03 -8.85
N VAL A 5 8.42 13.91 -8.27
CA VAL A 5 8.18 14.08 -6.84
C VAL A 5 7.40 12.88 -6.30
N ILE A 6 7.60 12.57 -5.02
CA ILE A 6 6.81 11.55 -4.31
C ILE A 6 5.58 12.26 -3.74
N VAL A 7 4.38 11.87 -4.19
CA VAL A 7 3.12 12.50 -3.79
C VAL A 7 2.51 11.82 -2.56
N SER A 8 2.60 10.48 -2.47
CA SER A 8 2.20 9.71 -1.30
C SER A 8 3.09 8.48 -1.13
N ALA A 9 3.21 7.99 0.11
CA ALA A 9 3.93 6.76 0.45
C ALA A 9 3.27 6.09 1.65
N VAL A 10 2.90 4.82 1.49
CA VAL A 10 2.22 4.00 2.49
C VAL A 10 2.67 2.54 2.39
N ARG A 11 2.40 1.75 3.43
CA ARG A 11 2.74 0.33 3.51
C ARG A 11 1.81 -0.39 4.47
N THR A 12 1.71 -1.72 4.36
CA THR A 12 1.07 -2.54 5.39
C THR A 12 1.93 -2.63 6.66
N ALA A 13 1.34 -3.12 7.75
CA ALA A 13 2.13 -3.67 8.86
C ALA A 13 3.02 -4.83 8.38
N VAL A 14 4.08 -5.14 9.14
CA VAL A 14 4.95 -6.28 8.84
C VAL A 14 4.49 -7.49 9.65
N GLY A 15 4.15 -8.58 8.96
CA GLY A 15 3.86 -9.87 9.58
C GLY A 15 5.11 -10.75 9.65
N LYS A 16 5.39 -11.33 10.82
CA LYS A 16 6.50 -12.28 10.98
C LYS A 16 6.13 -13.65 10.42
N ALA A 17 6.96 -14.24 9.56
CA ALA A 17 6.81 -15.63 9.16
C ALA A 17 7.37 -16.61 10.23
N PRO A 18 6.80 -17.82 10.40
CA PRO A 18 5.54 -18.33 9.85
C PRO A 18 4.34 -18.11 10.79
N ARG A 19 4.54 -17.58 12.00
CA ARG A 19 3.51 -17.50 13.07
C ARG A 19 2.89 -16.11 13.27
N GLY A 20 3.07 -15.19 12.34
CA GLY A 20 2.52 -13.82 12.42
C GLY A 20 1.04 -13.73 12.03
N SER A 21 0.44 -12.58 12.33
CA SER A 21 -0.98 -12.30 12.10
C SER A 21 -1.38 -12.26 10.62
N LEU A 22 -0.45 -11.86 9.75
CA LEU A 22 -0.70 -11.74 8.31
C LEU A 22 -0.40 -13.01 7.51
N LYS A 23 -0.05 -14.13 8.17
CA LYS A 23 0.43 -15.36 7.50
C LYS A 23 -0.57 -16.00 6.52
N THR A 24 -1.87 -15.74 6.70
CA THR A 24 -2.97 -16.31 5.90
C THR A 24 -3.56 -15.30 4.91
N VAL A 25 -3.10 -14.05 4.93
CA VAL A 25 -3.59 -13.00 4.03
C VAL A 25 -2.87 -13.15 2.70
N ARG A 26 -3.61 -13.12 1.58
CA ARG A 26 -3.00 -13.22 0.26
C ARG A 26 -2.25 -11.92 -0.06
N PRO A 27 -1.11 -12.00 -0.77
CA PRO A 27 -0.29 -10.82 -1.05
C PRO A 27 -0.98 -9.80 -1.96
N ASP A 28 -1.90 -10.22 -2.82
CA ASP A 28 -2.73 -9.34 -3.66
C ASP A 28 -3.76 -8.57 -2.84
N ASP A 29 -4.37 -9.18 -1.82
CA ASP A 29 -5.22 -8.45 -0.87
C ASP A 29 -4.42 -7.36 -0.12
N MET A 30 -3.17 -7.67 0.28
CA MET A 30 -2.27 -6.68 0.88
C MET A 30 -1.95 -5.53 -0.09
N ALA A 31 -1.72 -5.86 -1.36
CA ALA A 31 -1.45 -4.87 -2.40
C ALA A 31 -2.66 -3.95 -2.64
N ALA A 32 -3.88 -4.52 -2.69
CA ALA A 32 -5.11 -3.76 -2.86
C ALA A 32 -5.31 -2.71 -1.77
N VAL A 33 -5.01 -3.06 -0.51
CA VAL A 33 -5.10 -2.13 0.63
C VAL A 33 -4.16 -0.94 0.45
N VAL A 34 -2.89 -1.18 0.10
CA VAL A 34 -1.92 -0.08 -0.02
C VAL A 34 -2.14 0.78 -1.27
N ILE A 35 -2.62 0.20 -2.37
CA ILE A 35 -2.96 0.96 -3.58
C ILE A 35 -4.13 1.91 -3.28
N LYS A 36 -5.20 1.40 -2.66
CA LYS A 36 -6.34 2.22 -2.27
C LYS A 36 -5.93 3.39 -1.37
N GLU A 37 -5.17 3.09 -0.31
CA GLU A 37 -4.70 4.11 0.64
C GLU A 37 -3.76 5.13 -0.02
N ALA A 38 -2.88 4.69 -0.93
CA ALA A 38 -1.96 5.60 -1.63
C ALA A 38 -2.71 6.63 -2.48
N ILE A 39 -3.78 6.20 -3.15
CA ILE A 39 -4.67 7.05 -3.96
C ILE A 39 -5.44 8.02 -3.05
N GLU A 40 -6.04 7.50 -1.97
CA GLU A 40 -6.80 8.29 -1.01
C GLU A 40 -5.95 9.40 -0.36
N ARG A 41 -4.74 9.06 0.12
CA ARG A 41 -3.81 10.04 0.69
C ARG A 41 -3.27 11.02 -0.36
N ALA A 42 -3.14 10.60 -1.61
CA ALA A 42 -2.73 11.49 -2.70
C ALA A 42 -3.85 12.43 -3.15
N GLY A 43 -5.12 12.16 -2.79
CA GLY A 43 -6.27 12.97 -3.20
C GLY A 43 -6.47 12.98 -4.73
N ILE A 44 -6.16 11.88 -5.40
CA ILE A 44 -6.29 11.74 -6.85
C ILE A 44 -7.46 10.84 -7.22
N GLU A 45 -8.09 11.09 -8.36
CA GLU A 45 -9.14 10.20 -8.88
C GLU A 45 -8.52 8.87 -9.35
N PRO A 46 -9.05 7.71 -8.92
CA PRO A 46 -8.66 6.43 -9.47
C PRO A 46 -9.11 6.33 -10.94
N GLY A 47 -8.22 5.81 -11.79
CA GLY A 47 -8.49 5.60 -13.22
C GLY A 47 -9.34 4.37 -13.52
#